data_AF-A0A4Y3KLT6-F1
#
_entry.id   AF-A0A4Y3KLT6-F1
#
_cell.length_a   1.000
_cell.length_b   1.000
_cell.length_c   1.000
_cell.angle_alpha   90.00
_cell.angle_beta   90.00
_cell.angle_gamma   90.00
#
_symmetry.space_group_name_H-M   'P 1'
#
loop_
_entity.id
_entity.type
_entity.pdbx_description
1 polymer ?
#
loop_
_entity_poly.entity_id
_entity_poly.type
_entity_poly.pdbx_seq_one_letter_code
_entity_poly.pdbx_strand_id
1 'polypeptide(L)'
;MSADARTPGEQMAAAFARLEQASAALAQVVRAADERSAREAPSRREEAARTGQLGPHWQRVQVRIDAGQTTLEAVLGGQDGSPEAVAIREAARRELQAAGSQPGDQGDLLRDEITAMQDLLGRLHGPGDGGRA
;
A
#
# COMPACT_ATOMS: atom_id res chain seq x y z
N MET A 1 -23.05 11.97 -52.87
CA MET A 1 -23.24 11.74 -51.42
C MET A 1 -22.00 12.24 -50.71
N SER A 2 -22.01 13.49 -50.25
CA SER A 2 -20.99 14.20 -49.47
C SER A 2 -21.74 15.27 -48.68
N ALA A 3 -21.45 15.64 -47.43
CA ALA A 3 -20.55 15.16 -46.42
C ALA A 3 -21.18 15.57 -45.08
N ASP A 4 -21.26 14.67 -44.11
CA ASP A 4 -21.73 14.99 -42.76
C ASP A 4 -20.54 15.56 -41.96
N ALA A 5 -20.10 16.76 -42.34
CA ALA A 5 -18.98 17.44 -41.71
C ALA A 5 -19.52 18.41 -40.65
N ARG A 6 -19.49 17.99 -39.38
CA ARG A 6 -19.79 18.85 -38.23
C ARG A 6 -19.02 20.17 -38.34
N THR A 7 -19.71 21.28 -38.10
CA THR A 7 -19.10 22.60 -38.11
C THR A 7 -18.01 22.70 -37.03
N PRO A 8 -17.02 23.59 -37.18
CA PRO A 8 -15.97 23.78 -36.16
C PRO A 8 -16.52 24.07 -34.75
N GLY A 9 -17.66 24.76 -34.66
CA GLY A 9 -18.35 25.02 -33.38
C GLY A 9 -18.95 23.77 -32.73
N GLU A 10 -19.55 22.88 -33.52
CA GLU A 10 -20.09 21.61 -33.04
C GLU A 10 -18.98 20.63 -32.63
N GLN A 11 -17.85 20.65 -33.34
CA GLN A 11 -16.67 19.87 -32.97
C GLN A 11 -16.08 20.35 -31.64
N MET A 12 -16.00 21.67 -31.43
CA MET A 12 -15.52 22.26 -30.18
C MET A 12 -16.46 21.97 -29.00
N ALA A 13 -17.78 22.11 -29.20
CA ALA A 13 -18.78 21.79 -28.18
C ALA A 13 -18.72 20.31 -27.77
N ALA A 14 -18.57 19.40 -28.75
CA ALA A 14 -18.39 17.98 -28.47
C ALA A 14 -17.09 17.67 -27.71
N ALA A 15 -16.01 18.41 -27.99
CA ALA A 15 -14.75 18.28 -27.27
C ALA A 15 -14.89 18.71 -25.80
N PHE A 16 -15.56 19.83 -25.53
CA PHE A 16 -15.84 20.30 -24.16
C PHE A 16 -16.70 19.31 -23.39
N ALA A 17 -17.79 18.82 -23.98
CA ALA A 17 -18.65 17.82 -23.35
C ALA A 17 -17.86 16.55 -22.98
N ARG A 18 -16.93 16.12 -23.84
CA ARG A 18 -16.06 14.97 -23.56
C ARG A 18 -15.06 15.25 -22.43
N LEU A 19 -14.54 16.47 -22.34
CA LEU A 19 -13.66 16.92 -21.25
C LEU A 19 -14.39 16.96 -19.91
N GLU A 20 -15.61 17.49 -19.88
CA GLU A 20 -16.46 17.48 -18.68
C GLU A 20 -16.75 16.06 -18.23
N GLN A 21 -17.15 15.17 -19.16
CA GLN A 21 -17.37 13.75 -18.86
C GLN A 21 -16.10 13.07 -18.31
N ALA A 22 -14.93 13.34 -18.90
CA ALA A 22 -13.67 12.81 -18.42
C ALA A 22 -13.32 13.33 -17.00
N SER A 23 -13.55 14.61 -16.72
CA SER A 23 -13.34 15.18 -15.38
C SER A 23 -14.29 14.59 -14.35
N ALA A 24 -15.56 14.36 -14.71
CA ALA A 24 -16.55 13.75 -13.83
C ALA A 24 -16.19 12.28 -13.53
N ALA A 25 -15.72 11.53 -14.52
CA ALA A 25 -15.23 10.18 -14.35
C ALA A 25 -14.00 10.13 -13.43
N LEU A 26 -13.02 11.02 -13.63
CA LEU A 26 -11.85 11.13 -12.75
C LEU A 26 -12.25 11.46 -11.30
N ALA A 27 -13.17 12.40 -11.10
CA ALA A 27 -13.67 12.75 -9.77
C ALA A 27 -14.38 11.58 -9.08
N GLN A 28 -15.07 10.71 -9.84
CA GLN A 28 -15.66 9.48 -9.29
C GLN A 28 -14.59 8.45 -8.91
N VAL A 29 -13.55 8.28 -9.73
CA VAL A 29 -12.43 7.36 -9.42
C VAL A 29 -11.71 7.79 -8.14
N VAL A 30 -11.41 9.09 -7.99
CA VAL A 30 -10.75 9.62 -6.79
C VAL A 30 -11.62 9.38 -5.55
N ARG A 31 -12.92 9.70 -5.59
CA ARG A 31 -13.84 9.45 -4.46
C ARG A 31 -13.91 7.97 -4.07
N ALA A 32 -13.98 7.07 -5.05
CA ALA A 32 -14.03 5.64 -4.78
C ALA A 32 -12.74 5.12 -4.14
N ALA A 33 -11.59 5.67 -4.54
CA ALA A 33 -10.29 5.37 -3.94
C ALA A 33 -10.21 5.89 -2.50
N ASP A 34 -10.63 7.14 -2.25
CA ASP A 34 -10.67 7.74 -0.92
C ASP A 34 -11.61 6.97 0.02
N GLU A 35 -12.80 6.60 -0.44
CA GLU A 35 -13.74 5.79 0.34
C GLU A 35 -13.19 4.40 0.67
N ARG A 36 -12.48 3.78 -0.27
CA ARG A 36 -11.83 2.49 -0.02
C ARG A 36 -10.72 2.62 1.02
N SER A 37 -9.87 3.63 0.87
CA SER A 37 -8.78 3.89 1.80
C SER A 37 -9.30 4.28 3.19
N ALA A 38 -10.39 5.03 3.28
CA ALA A 38 -11.04 5.38 4.54
C ALA A 38 -11.72 4.19 5.26
N ARG A 39 -12.08 3.13 4.51
CA ARG A 39 -12.63 1.89 5.09
C ARG A 39 -11.54 0.96 5.60
N GLU A 40 -10.32 1.09 5.09
CA GLU A 40 -9.16 0.33 5.54
C GLU A 40 -8.59 1.04 6.78
N ALA A 41 -9.01 0.58 7.96
CA ALA A 41 -8.43 1.07 9.21
C ALA A 41 -6.92 0.77 9.20
N PRO A 42 -6.07 1.76 9.53
CA PRO A 42 -4.64 1.55 9.54
C PRO A 42 -4.29 0.47 10.57
N SER A 43 -3.35 -0.39 10.22
CA SER A 43 -2.80 -1.35 11.17
C SER A 43 -2.10 -0.64 12.33
N ARG A 44 -2.01 -1.32 13.48
CA ARG A 44 -1.35 -0.79 14.69
C ARG A 44 0.10 -0.37 14.41
N ARG A 45 0.79 -1.09 13.53
CA ARG A 45 2.16 -0.78 13.10
C ARG A 45 2.21 0.55 12.34
N GLU A 46 1.24 0.81 11.46
CA GLU A 46 1.22 2.08 10.73
C GLU A 46 1.00 3.25 11.68
N GLU A 47 0.05 3.13 12.60
CA GLU A 47 -0.21 4.15 13.61
C GLU A 47 1.02 4.40 14.48
N ALA A 48 1.67 3.34 14.96
CA ALA A 48 2.90 3.42 15.74
C ALA A 48 4.06 4.03 14.94
N ALA A 49 4.14 3.77 13.63
CA ALA A 49 5.13 4.41 12.75
C ALA A 49 4.82 5.90 12.52
N ARG A 50 3.56 6.26 12.22
CA ARG A 50 3.13 7.66 11.97
C ARG A 50 3.34 8.54 13.20
N THR A 51 3.04 8.00 14.39
CA THR A 51 3.25 8.68 15.68
C THR A 51 4.70 8.64 16.16
N GLY A 52 5.58 7.91 15.48
CA GLY A 52 7.00 7.82 15.81
C GLY A 52 7.34 6.86 16.96
N GLN A 53 6.37 6.10 17.48
CA GLN A 53 6.58 5.10 18.53
C GLN A 53 7.56 4.00 18.10
N LEU A 54 7.59 3.65 16.81
CA LEU A 54 8.56 2.70 16.24
C LEU A 54 9.93 3.33 15.91
N GLY A 55 10.09 4.63 16.16
CA GLY A 55 11.31 5.36 15.90
C GLY A 55 11.39 6.01 14.51
N PRO A 56 12.44 6.81 14.27
CA PRO A 56 12.51 7.73 13.13
C PRO A 56 12.68 7.05 11.77
N HIS A 57 13.31 5.87 11.72
CA HIS A 57 13.43 5.10 10.48
C HIS A 57 12.06 4.59 10.00
N TRP A 58 11.26 4.07 10.93
CA TRP A 58 9.90 3.62 10.65
C TRP A 58 8.99 4.74 10.24
N GLN A 59 9.07 5.90 10.90
CA GLN A 59 8.29 7.06 10.53
C GLN A 59 8.60 7.52 9.09
N ARG A 60 9.89 7.58 8.72
CA ARG A 60 10.30 7.96 7.36
C ARG A 60 9.87 6.93 6.30
N VAL A 61 9.97 5.64 6.60
CA VAL A 61 9.46 4.58 5.71
C VAL A 61 7.95 4.65 5.58
N GLN A 62 7.23 4.92 6.67
CA GLN A 62 5.77 5.04 6.62
C GLN A 62 5.32 6.16 5.71
N VAL A 63 5.97 7.32 5.74
CA VAL A 63 5.68 8.43 4.81
C VAL A 63 5.84 7.97 3.35
N ARG A 64 6.85 7.15 3.05
CA ARG A 64 7.10 6.62 1.70
C ARG A 64 6.08 5.55 1.30
N ILE A 65 5.62 4.72 2.24
CA ILE A 65 4.54 3.75 2.03
C ILE A 65 3.22 4.49 1.77
N ASP A 66 2.88 5.49 2.59
CA ASP A 66 1.68 6.31 2.43
C ASP A 66 1.70 7.07 1.09
N ALA A 67 2.88 7.47 0.60
CA ALA A 67 3.07 8.08 -0.71
C ALA A 67 3.13 7.08 -1.89
N GLY A 68 3.00 5.77 -1.64
CA GLY A 68 3.07 4.72 -2.66
C GLY A 68 4.46 4.54 -3.31
N GLN A 69 5.52 5.08 -2.70
CA GLN A 69 6.89 5.02 -3.22
C GLN A 69 7.60 3.69 -2.91
N THR A 70 7.07 2.95 -1.93
CA THR A 70 7.56 1.64 -1.51
C THR A 70 6.42 0.88 -0.84
N THR A 71 6.65 -0.38 -0.48
CA THR A 71 5.70 -1.19 0.27
C THR A 71 6.39 -1.80 1.48
N LEU A 72 5.61 -2.20 2.49
CA LEU A 72 6.15 -2.94 3.64
C LEU A 72 6.87 -4.21 3.19
N GLU A 73 6.32 -4.93 2.22
CA GLU A 73 6.93 -6.11 1.61
C GLU A 73 8.29 -5.77 0.99
N ALA A 74 8.39 -4.68 0.22
CA ALA A 74 9.66 -4.25 -0.37
C ALA A 74 10.69 -3.88 0.69
N VAL A 75 10.27 -3.27 1.80
CA VAL A 75 11.14 -2.91 2.93
C VAL A 75 11.68 -4.14 3.64
N LEU A 76 10.83 -5.10 3.99
CA LEU A 76 11.24 -6.31 4.72
C LEU A 76 11.94 -7.32 3.81
N GLY A 77 11.46 -7.48 2.57
CA GLY A 77 12.00 -8.37 1.55
C GLY A 77 13.32 -7.91 0.94
N GLY A 78 13.71 -6.64 1.15
CA GLY A 78 15.01 -6.11 0.75
C GLY A 78 15.04 -5.43 -0.62
N GLN A 79 13.92 -5.34 -1.32
CA GLN A 79 13.79 -4.60 -2.58
C GLN A 79 13.93 -3.09 -2.36
N ASP A 80 13.52 -2.59 -1.20
CA ASP A 80 13.81 -1.21 -0.79
C ASP A 80 15.23 -1.13 -0.19
N GLY A 81 16.13 -0.53 -0.99
CA GLY A 81 17.53 -0.30 -0.64
C GLY A 81 17.80 1.00 0.13
N SER A 82 16.78 1.76 0.52
CA SER A 82 16.97 3.00 1.26
C SER A 82 17.68 2.79 2.60
N PRO A 83 18.42 3.80 3.11
CA PRO A 83 19.08 3.72 4.41
C PRO A 83 18.13 3.35 5.55
N GLU A 84 16.89 3.86 5.51
CA GLU A 84 15.85 3.55 6.49
C GLU A 84 15.40 2.10 6.43
N ALA A 85 15.14 1.57 5.23
CA ALA A 85 14.73 0.18 5.06
C ALA A 85 15.85 -0.79 5.49
N VAL A 86 17.10 -0.45 5.18
CA VAL A 86 18.28 -1.19 5.67
C VAL A 86 18.35 -1.16 7.19
N ALA A 87 18.22 0.03 7.81
CA ALA A 87 18.27 0.16 9.27
C ALA A 87 17.17 -0.65 9.97
N ILE A 88 15.95 -0.65 9.41
CA ILE A 88 14.82 -1.44 9.90
C ILE A 88 15.14 -2.95 9.86
N ARG A 89 15.65 -3.46 8.73
CA ARG A 89 16.01 -4.88 8.61
C ARG A 89 17.14 -5.26 9.55
N GLU A 90 18.14 -4.40 9.71
CA GLU A 90 19.24 -4.62 10.64
C GLU A 90 18.78 -4.61 12.11
N ALA A 91 17.86 -3.73 12.48
CA ALA A 91 17.25 -3.73 13.81
C ALA A 91 16.47 -5.03 14.06
N ALA A 92 15.63 -5.45 13.11
CA ALA A 92 14.88 -6.70 13.19
C ALA A 92 15.81 -7.93 13.30
N ARG A 93 16.91 -7.96 12.53
CA ARG A 93 17.93 -9.02 12.63
C ARG A 93 18.59 -9.05 14.00
N ARG A 94 18.95 -7.90 14.56
CA ARG A 94 19.55 -7.81 15.91
C ARG A 94 18.57 -8.29 16.97
N GLU A 95 17.31 -7.93 16.87
CA GLU A 95 16.26 -8.37 17.81
C GLU A 95 16.02 -9.88 17.72
N LEU A 96 16.00 -10.44 16.51
CA LEU A 96 15.94 -11.90 16.30
C LEU A 96 17.18 -12.63 16.81
N GLN A 97 18.37 -12.05 16.67
CA GLN A 97 19.62 -12.62 17.21
C GLN A 97 19.70 -12.49 18.74
N ALA A 98 19.09 -11.44 19.30
CA ALA A 98 18.97 -11.22 20.74
C ALA A 98 17.87 -12.09 21.38
N ALA A 99 17.02 -12.73 20.57
CA ALA A 99 15.92 -13.59 21.01
C ALA A 99 16.38 -14.95 21.57
N GLY A 100 17.18 -14.89 22.64
CA GLY A 100 17.04 -15.73 23.83
C GLY A 100 16.28 -15.00 24.96
N SER A 101 15.72 -13.82 24.71
CA SER A 101 14.87 -13.06 25.64
C SER A 101 13.80 -12.30 24.84
N GLN A 102 12.66 -12.03 25.48
CA GLN A 102 11.38 -11.63 24.87
C GLN A 102 11.47 -10.57 23.76
N PRO A 103 10.68 -10.70 22.67
CA PRO A 103 10.54 -9.64 21.67
C PRO A 103 10.01 -8.35 22.32
N GLY A 104 10.54 -7.19 21.93
CA GLY A 104 10.02 -5.90 22.36
C GLY A 104 8.84 -5.44 21.49
N ASP A 105 8.23 -4.31 21.86
CA ASP A 105 7.04 -3.74 21.19
C ASP A 105 7.20 -3.60 19.67
N GLN A 106 8.42 -3.32 19.19
CA GLN A 106 8.74 -3.23 17.77
C GLN A 106 8.69 -4.60 17.07
N GLY A 107 9.26 -5.63 17.69
CA GLY A 107 9.23 -7.00 17.17
C GLY A 107 7.82 -7.57 17.11
N ASP A 108 6.99 -7.27 18.11
CA ASP A 108 5.60 -7.74 18.18
C ASP A 108 4.72 -7.09 17.11
N LEU A 109 4.80 -5.77 16.94
CA LEU A 109 4.05 -5.07 15.89
C LEU A 109 4.44 -5.51 14.48
N LEU A 110 5.73 -5.82 14.24
CA LEU A 110 6.15 -6.40 12.97
C LEU A 110 5.65 -7.82 12.79
N ARG A 111 5.70 -8.63 13.85
CA ARG A 111 5.25 -10.03 13.81
C ARG A 111 3.77 -10.12 13.52
N ASP A 112 2.95 -9.29 14.15
CA ASP A 112 1.51 -9.21 13.91
C ASP A 112 1.21 -8.88 12.45
N GLU A 113 1.93 -7.90 11.89
CA GLU A 113 1.75 -7.49 10.49
C GLU A 113 2.23 -8.57 9.51
N ILE A 114 3.38 -9.21 9.76
CA ILE A 114 3.88 -10.32 8.95
C ILE A 114 2.89 -11.49 8.98
N THR A 115 2.35 -11.81 10.15
CA THR A 115 1.36 -12.88 10.31
C THR A 115 0.07 -12.53 9.57
N ALA A 116 -0.38 -11.28 9.66
CA ALA A 116 -1.55 -10.80 8.91
C ALA A 116 -1.34 -10.88 7.38
N MET A 117 -0.14 -10.52 6.89
CA MET A 117 0.21 -10.67 5.46
C MET A 117 0.24 -12.13 5.02
N GLN A 118 0.82 -13.02 5.85
CA GLN A 118 0.86 -14.46 5.56
C GLN A 118 -0.54 -15.07 5.53
N ASP A 119 -1.43 -14.68 6.46
CA ASP A 119 -2.82 -15.09 6.48
C ASP A 119 -3.58 -14.60 5.24
N LEU A 120 -3.37 -13.35 4.81
CA LEU A 120 -3.97 -12.80 3.61
C LEU A 120 -3.53 -13.58 2.36
N LEU A 121 -2.23 -13.86 2.24
CA LEU A 121 -1.65 -14.64 1.14
C LEU A 121 -2.14 -16.10 1.15
N GLY A 122 -2.26 -16.71 2.33
CA GLY A 122 -2.80 -18.06 2.50
C GLY A 122 -4.28 -18.16 2.12
N ARG A 123 -5.07 -17.10 2.38
CA ARG A 123 -6.48 -17.01 1.95
C ARG A 123 -6.63 -16.85 0.43
N LEU A 124 -5.67 -16.21 -0.22
CA LEU A 124 -5.61 -16.11 -1.69
C LEU A 124 -5.12 -17.43 -2.33
N HIS A 125 -4.27 -18.18 -1.63
CA HIS A 125 -3.82 -19.54 -1.99
C HIS A 125 -4.68 -20.63 -1.34
N GLY A 126 -6.02 -20.53 -1.40
CA GLY A 126 -6.95 -21.48 -0.77
C GLY A 126 -6.57 -22.97 -0.94
N PRO A 127 -6.96 -23.84 0.02
CA PRO A 127 -6.37 -25.15 0.27
C PRO A 127 -6.39 -26.01 -1.00
N GLY A 128 -5.21 -26.18 -1.60
CA GLY A 128 -4.96 -27.18 -2.62
C GLY A 128 -5.03 -28.56 -2.01
N ASP A 129 -6.23 -29.13 -2.03
CA ASP A 129 -6.52 -30.55 -2.19
C ASP A 129 -5.77 -31.53 -1.29
N GLY A 130 -6.46 -31.93 -0.21
CA GLY A 130 -6.22 -33.22 0.41
C GLY A 130 -6.62 -34.35 -0.52
N GLY A 131 -5.73 -34.73 -1.44
CA GLY A 131 -5.82 -35.95 -2.22
C GLY A 131 -5.04 -37.09 -1.54
N ARG A 132 -5.67 -37.76 -0.57
CA ARG A 132 -5.28 -39.13 -0.17
C ARG A 132 -5.31 -40.04 -1.42
N ALA A 133 -4.20 -40.71 -1.69
CA ALA A 133 -4.15 -42.07 -2.23
C ALA A 133 -2.82 -42.71 -1.84
#